data_AF-A0A850GHF0-F1
#
_entry.id   AF-A0A850GHF0-F1
#
_cell.length_a   1.000
_cell.length_b   1.000
_cell.length_c   1.000
_cell.angle_alpha   90.00
_cell.angle_beta   90.00
_cell.angle_gamma   90.00
#
_symmetry.space_group_name_H-M   'P 1'
#
loop_
_entity.id
_entity.type
_entity.pdbx_description
1 polymer ?
#
loop_
_entity_poly.entity_id
_entity_poly.type
_entity_poly.pdbx_seq_one_letter_code
_entity_poly.pdbx_strand_id
1 'polypeptide(L)'
;MSQALQDEVQQIQGMLTRERLAVDLCDGKRTAFLTHIGAPPRLVPGPWIAQRQQVLALALANLSPGQRTSLAKAVVVEWGREFGVGRMVLSAIASGLPLGGSSLSMRPRTPGGDGSPHVLYTWALGARATPVEVDWLLLRAQPEWALDAGPRQIGVRGLETLAQLGGSVLILVPSAVAARQLADAVGGKLPLDSHPRFTPFLEHHEPNAALLLWPHDAIRASSLDKRRFSTVVLVGAPEPVRQEALRWASGRPGVELVDVACPGRVDRKALTRYWQACGRPKVLLRGDPEWAAQGQRWLEAIGATVAAHSEATQLGLF
;
A
#
# COMPACT_ATOMS: atom_id res chain seq x y z
N MET A 1 -3.49 9.91 26.87
CA MET A 1 -3.17 8.48 26.67
C MET A 1 -2.84 7.88 28.02
N SER A 2 -3.34 6.69 28.36
CA SER A 2 -3.02 6.03 29.65
C SER A 2 -1.65 5.35 29.59
N GLN A 3 -1.02 5.14 30.76
CA GLN A 3 0.27 4.44 30.87
C GLN A 3 0.19 3.04 30.25
N ALA A 4 -0.85 2.26 30.58
CA ALA A 4 -1.05 0.93 30.01
C ALA A 4 -1.11 0.91 28.47
N LEU A 5 -1.72 1.94 27.84
CA LEU A 5 -1.74 2.03 26.38
C LEU A 5 -0.36 2.38 25.81
N GLN A 6 0.44 3.20 26.51
CA GLN A 6 1.83 3.47 26.14
C GLN A 6 2.68 2.20 26.23
N ASP A 7 2.53 1.41 27.30
CA ASP A 7 3.30 0.18 27.53
C ASP A 7 2.98 -0.88 26.45
N GLU A 8 1.71 -1.06 26.08
CA GLU A 8 1.30 -1.93 24.98
C GLU A 8 1.86 -1.47 23.62
N VAL A 9 1.81 -0.16 23.32
CA VAL A 9 2.38 0.39 22.08
C VAL A 9 3.90 0.18 22.03
N GLN A 10 4.61 0.35 23.15
CA GLN A 10 6.03 0.03 23.25
C GLN A 10 6.31 -1.47 23.07
N GLN A 11 5.44 -2.35 23.57
CA GLN A 11 5.53 -3.79 23.35
C GLN A 11 5.39 -4.15 21.85
N ILE A 12 4.44 -3.54 21.14
CA ILE A 12 4.23 -3.72 19.69
C ILE A 12 5.42 -3.18 18.90
N GLN A 13 5.89 -1.97 19.21
CA GLN A 13 7.10 -1.39 18.58
C GLN A 13 8.34 -2.26 18.84
N GLY A 14 8.48 -2.78 20.06
CA GLY A 14 9.54 -3.71 20.45
C GLY A 14 9.46 -5.04 19.70
N MET A 15 8.27 -5.58 19.49
CA MET A 15 8.03 -6.80 18.69
C MET A 15 8.50 -6.61 17.24
N LEU A 16 8.06 -5.52 16.59
CA LEU A 16 8.44 -5.21 15.21
C LEU A 16 9.96 -4.97 15.07
N THR A 17 10.55 -4.20 15.99
CA THR A 17 11.96 -3.79 15.93
C THR A 17 12.91 -4.95 16.23
N ARG A 18 12.65 -5.75 17.28
CA ARG A 18 13.54 -6.86 17.70
C ARG A 18 13.66 -7.91 16.62
N GLU A 19 12.55 -8.23 15.96
CA GLU A 19 12.48 -9.27 14.91
C GLU A 19 12.74 -8.69 13.50
N ARG A 20 13.21 -7.43 13.42
CA ARG A 20 13.57 -6.71 12.19
C ARG A 20 12.45 -6.63 11.15
N LEU A 21 11.19 -6.65 11.59
CA LEU A 21 10.05 -6.38 10.73
C LEU A 21 9.96 -4.87 10.47
N ALA A 22 10.54 -4.46 9.35
CA ALA A 22 10.39 -3.10 8.85
C ALA A 22 8.95 -2.88 8.35
N VAL A 23 8.21 -2.06 9.09
CA VAL A 23 6.87 -1.57 8.73
C VAL A 23 6.95 -0.06 8.65
N ASP A 24 6.79 0.48 7.43
CA ASP A 24 6.86 1.91 7.10
C ASP A 24 8.18 2.61 7.54
N LEU A 25 9.36 1.98 7.31
CA LEU A 25 10.68 2.57 7.65
C LEU A 25 11.43 3.14 6.45
N CYS A 26 11.69 4.46 6.46
CA CYS A 26 12.58 5.16 5.53
C CYS A 26 13.86 5.60 6.26
N ASP A 27 15.01 4.94 6.04
CA ASP A 27 16.30 5.33 6.68
C ASP A 27 17.33 5.97 5.71
N GLY A 28 16.94 6.22 4.46
CA GLY A 28 17.79 6.82 3.42
C GLY A 28 18.97 5.96 2.94
N LYS A 29 19.16 4.75 3.50
CA LYS A 29 20.19 3.78 3.11
C LYS A 29 19.61 2.38 2.85
N ARG A 30 18.35 2.15 3.21
CA ARG A 30 17.59 0.89 3.10
C ARG A 30 16.13 1.19 2.83
N THR A 31 15.66 0.75 1.66
CA THR A 31 14.24 0.78 1.29
C THR A 31 13.61 -0.53 1.76
N ALA A 32 12.97 -0.50 2.93
CA ALA A 32 12.50 -1.70 3.63
C ALA A 32 10.97 -1.80 3.64
N PHE A 33 10.43 -2.39 2.58
CA PHE A 33 9.09 -2.96 2.55
C PHE A 33 9.17 -4.44 2.96
N LEU A 34 8.11 -4.98 3.57
CA LEU A 34 7.92 -6.41 3.77
C LEU A 34 8.00 -7.14 2.41
N THR A 35 9.16 -7.69 2.06
CA THR A 35 9.41 -8.36 0.77
C THR A 35 9.81 -9.82 0.97
N HIS A 36 8.85 -10.71 0.68
CA HIS A 36 8.91 -12.14 1.00
C HIS A 36 8.16 -13.00 -0.08
N ILE A 37 8.55 -14.22 -0.58
CA ILE A 37 9.43 -14.75 -1.70
C ILE A 37 10.71 -15.67 -1.50
N GLY A 38 10.75 -16.75 -0.67
CA GLY A 38 11.98 -17.60 -0.45
C GLY A 38 12.14 -18.42 0.88
N ALA A 39 13.38 -18.66 1.36
CA ALA A 39 13.74 -19.38 2.61
C ALA A 39 15.26 -19.35 3.01
N PRO A 40 15.62 -19.61 4.29
CA PRO A 40 16.99 -19.96 4.74
C PRO A 40 17.47 -21.37 4.27
N PRO A 41 18.77 -21.75 4.42
CA PRO A 41 19.45 -22.67 3.49
C PRO A 41 19.15 -24.18 3.61
N ARG A 42 18.08 -24.59 4.30
CA ARG A 42 17.67 -26.02 4.41
C ARG A 42 16.15 -26.20 4.42
N LEU A 43 15.52 -26.02 3.26
CA LEU A 43 14.20 -26.59 2.95
C LEU A 43 14.31 -27.33 1.61
N VAL A 44 14.05 -28.64 1.64
CA VAL A 44 14.19 -29.51 0.46
C VAL A 44 13.03 -29.23 -0.52
N PRO A 45 13.32 -28.90 -1.79
CA PRO A 45 12.30 -28.52 -2.76
C PRO A 45 11.43 -29.72 -3.22
N GLY A 46 10.10 -29.57 -3.14
CA GLY A 46 9.12 -30.47 -3.74
C GLY A 46 8.76 -30.11 -5.20
N PRO A 47 7.99 -30.96 -5.92
CA PRO A 47 7.90 -30.96 -7.39
C PRO A 47 7.13 -29.79 -8.05
N TRP A 48 6.73 -28.75 -7.30
CA TRP A 48 5.84 -27.67 -7.78
C TRP A 48 6.61 -26.42 -8.27
N ILE A 49 7.92 -26.53 -8.51
CA ILE A 49 8.85 -25.40 -8.65
C ILE A 49 9.03 -24.90 -10.10
N ALA A 50 8.45 -25.55 -11.10
CA ALA A 50 8.66 -25.20 -12.52
C ALA A 50 8.30 -23.74 -12.89
N GLN A 51 7.18 -23.19 -12.42
CA GLN A 51 6.79 -21.80 -12.70
C GLN A 51 7.58 -20.75 -11.89
N ARG A 52 8.20 -21.16 -10.78
CA ARG A 52 8.92 -20.26 -9.84
C ARG A 52 10.13 -19.59 -10.49
N GLN A 53 10.82 -20.30 -11.40
CA GLN A 53 12.03 -19.77 -12.05
C GLN A 53 11.71 -18.69 -13.08
N GLN A 54 10.62 -18.80 -13.86
CA GLN A 54 10.24 -17.78 -14.85
C GLN A 54 9.83 -16.46 -14.20
N VAL A 55 8.99 -16.49 -13.15
CA VAL A 55 8.55 -15.28 -12.44
C VAL A 55 9.73 -14.56 -11.77
N LEU A 56 10.65 -15.32 -11.15
CA LEU A 56 11.86 -14.75 -10.56
C LEU A 56 12.85 -14.25 -11.64
N ALA A 57 13.02 -14.94 -12.76
CA ALA A 57 13.89 -14.50 -13.85
C ALA A 57 13.42 -13.17 -14.48
N LEU A 58 12.11 -13.03 -14.73
CA LEU A 58 11.51 -11.79 -15.23
C LEU A 58 11.67 -10.63 -14.24
N ALA A 59 11.54 -10.89 -12.94
CA ALA A 59 11.80 -9.89 -11.90
C ALA A 59 13.30 -9.52 -11.82
N LEU A 60 14.22 -10.50 -11.86
CA LEU A 60 15.66 -10.26 -11.73
C LEU A 60 16.27 -9.48 -12.92
N ALA A 61 15.65 -9.52 -14.10
CA ALA A 61 16.14 -8.84 -15.30
C ALA A 61 16.16 -7.29 -15.18
N ASN A 62 15.22 -6.71 -14.41
CA ASN A 62 14.99 -5.25 -14.36
C ASN A 62 15.29 -4.61 -12.99
N LEU A 63 15.90 -5.35 -12.05
CA LEU A 63 16.16 -4.89 -10.68
C LEU A 63 17.63 -4.52 -10.44
N SER A 64 17.84 -3.49 -9.62
CA SER A 64 19.18 -3.08 -9.19
C SER A 64 19.87 -4.18 -8.34
N PRO A 65 21.21 -4.18 -8.22
CA PRO A 65 21.92 -5.18 -7.40
C PRO A 65 21.40 -5.31 -5.95
N GLY A 66 21.01 -4.19 -5.33
CA GLY A 66 20.39 -4.19 -4.00
C GLY A 66 19.00 -4.84 -3.99
N GLN A 67 18.16 -4.50 -4.96
CA GLN A 67 16.81 -5.08 -5.08
C GLN A 67 16.87 -6.59 -5.36
N ARG A 68 17.79 -7.05 -6.21
CA ARG A 68 18.04 -8.49 -6.44
C ARG A 68 18.46 -9.22 -5.16
N THR A 69 19.29 -8.57 -4.33
CA THR A 69 19.72 -9.10 -3.02
C THR A 69 18.57 -9.17 -2.01
N SER A 70 17.59 -8.27 -2.08
CA SER A 70 16.37 -8.33 -1.26
C SER A 70 15.43 -9.43 -1.74
N LEU A 71 15.17 -9.51 -3.05
CA LEU A 71 14.30 -10.52 -3.66
C LEU A 71 14.82 -11.95 -3.43
N ALA A 72 16.14 -12.15 -3.40
CA ALA A 72 16.75 -13.45 -3.09
C ALA A 72 16.55 -13.93 -1.64
N LYS A 73 16.13 -13.06 -0.71
CA LYS A 73 16.02 -13.33 0.75
C LYS A 73 14.60 -13.48 1.28
N ALA A 74 13.64 -13.47 0.38
CA ALA A 74 12.23 -13.33 0.69
C ALA A 74 11.64 -14.66 1.30
N VAL A 75 10.33 -14.79 1.66
CA VAL A 75 9.59 -16.05 2.06
C VAL A 75 8.17 -16.13 1.45
N VAL A 76 7.85 -17.03 0.48
CA VAL A 76 6.48 -17.04 -0.12
C VAL A 76 5.51 -17.66 0.89
N VAL A 77 4.37 -17.01 1.11
CA VAL A 77 3.37 -17.46 2.08
C VAL A 77 1.99 -17.53 1.44
N GLU A 78 1.27 -18.61 1.73
CA GLU A 78 -0.12 -18.81 1.32
C GLU A 78 -1.04 -18.16 2.36
N TRP A 79 -2.23 -17.71 1.94
CA TRP A 79 -3.21 -17.18 2.88
C TRP A 79 -3.68 -18.24 3.88
N GLY A 80 -3.85 -17.84 5.14
CA GLY A 80 -4.22 -18.73 6.24
C GLY A 80 -3.11 -19.68 6.73
N ARG A 81 -1.95 -19.72 6.04
CA ARG A 81 -0.82 -20.56 6.46
C ARG A 81 0.07 -19.82 7.46
N GLU A 82 0.31 -20.44 8.61
CA GLU A 82 1.23 -19.91 9.60
C GLU A 82 2.70 -20.14 9.23
N PHE A 83 3.56 -19.18 9.59
CA PHE A 83 5.01 -19.25 9.45
C PHE A 83 5.70 -18.52 10.61
N GLY A 84 6.90 -18.98 10.98
CA GLY A 84 7.65 -18.42 12.10
C GLY A 84 8.69 -17.38 11.65
N VAL A 85 8.73 -16.23 12.32
CA VAL A 85 9.84 -15.27 12.22
C VAL A 85 10.36 -15.01 13.63
N GLY A 86 11.57 -15.51 13.91
CA GLY A 86 12.16 -15.45 15.26
C GLY A 86 11.21 -15.98 16.34
N ARG A 87 10.87 -15.13 17.32
CA ARG A 87 9.94 -15.42 18.42
C ARG A 87 8.47 -15.17 18.09
N MET A 88 8.11 -14.90 16.84
CA MET A 88 6.72 -14.70 16.41
C MET A 88 6.17 -15.89 15.60
N VAL A 89 4.85 -15.93 15.52
CA VAL A 89 4.07 -16.66 14.53
C VAL A 89 3.28 -15.63 13.72
N LEU A 90 3.32 -15.78 12.39
CA LEU A 90 2.70 -14.86 11.45
C LEU A 90 1.81 -15.66 10.49
N SER A 91 0.75 -15.02 9.99
CA SER A 91 -0.03 -15.54 8.86
C SER A 91 -0.45 -14.42 7.92
N ALA A 92 -0.45 -14.72 6.62
CA ALA A 92 -0.99 -13.81 5.61
C ALA A 92 -2.51 -13.99 5.52
N ILE A 93 -3.24 -12.88 5.54
CA ILE A 93 -4.70 -12.81 5.47
C ILE A 93 -5.07 -11.97 4.26
N ALA A 94 -6.14 -12.31 3.53
CA ALA A 94 -6.54 -11.52 2.36
C ALA A 94 -6.98 -10.10 2.76
N SER A 95 -6.30 -9.06 2.24
CA SER A 95 -6.71 -7.66 2.47
C SER A 95 -7.77 -7.18 1.48
N GLY A 96 -8.25 -8.05 0.60
CA GLY A 96 -9.27 -7.74 -0.42
C GLY A 96 -8.75 -6.90 -1.60
N LEU A 97 -7.44 -6.62 -1.66
CA LEU A 97 -6.77 -5.89 -2.74
C LEU A 97 -6.29 -6.85 -3.85
N PRO A 98 -6.13 -6.39 -5.11
CA PRO A 98 -5.64 -7.22 -6.20
C PRO A 98 -4.16 -7.63 -6.01
N LEU A 99 -3.66 -8.48 -6.92
CA LEU A 99 -2.27 -8.96 -6.95
C LEU A 99 -1.84 -9.73 -5.67
N GLY A 100 -2.77 -10.47 -5.04
CA GLY A 100 -2.49 -11.20 -3.80
C GLY A 100 -2.35 -10.30 -2.57
N GLY A 101 -2.99 -9.13 -2.58
CA GLY A 101 -2.93 -8.15 -1.50
C GLY A 101 -3.28 -8.76 -0.14
N SER A 102 -2.37 -8.57 0.82
CA SER A 102 -2.38 -9.26 2.11
C SER A 102 -2.29 -8.29 3.28
N SER A 103 -2.99 -8.63 4.36
CA SER A 103 -2.78 -8.15 5.72
C SER A 103 -1.93 -9.17 6.48
N LEU A 104 -1.13 -8.72 7.44
CA LEU A 104 -0.19 -9.54 8.16
C LEU A 104 -0.63 -9.70 9.62
N SER A 105 -1.15 -10.88 9.94
CA SER A 105 -1.42 -11.31 11.31
C SER A 105 -0.10 -11.70 11.98
N MET A 106 0.14 -11.23 13.21
CA MET A 106 1.39 -11.38 13.94
C MET A 106 1.10 -11.57 15.43
N ARG A 107 1.67 -12.62 16.04
CA ARG A 107 1.55 -12.89 17.48
C ARG A 107 2.88 -13.43 18.04
N PRO A 108 3.23 -13.16 19.31
CA PRO A 108 4.33 -13.85 19.98
C PRO A 108 4.13 -15.38 19.99
N ARG A 109 5.22 -16.13 19.96
CA ARG A 109 5.21 -17.60 20.12
C ARG A 109 5.24 -17.95 21.60
N THR A 110 4.08 -18.11 22.19
CA THR A 110 3.90 -18.67 23.54
C THR A 110 3.66 -20.18 23.49
N PRO A 111 4.20 -20.97 24.43
CA PRO A 111 3.73 -22.34 24.65
C PRO A 111 2.24 -22.29 25.00
N GLY A 112 1.40 -23.00 24.24
CA GLY A 112 -0.06 -22.98 24.39
C GLY A 112 -0.83 -22.27 23.27
N GLY A 113 -0.18 -21.38 22.50
CA GLY A 113 -0.76 -20.78 21.28
C GLY A 113 -1.24 -19.33 21.41
N ASP A 114 -1.70 -18.92 22.59
CA ASP A 114 -2.37 -17.62 22.77
C ASP A 114 -1.38 -16.50 23.09
N GLY A 115 -0.57 -16.13 22.10
CA GLY A 115 0.43 -15.07 22.23
C GLY A 115 -0.19 -13.67 22.08
N SER A 116 -0.17 -12.87 23.15
CA SER A 116 -0.62 -11.47 23.14
C SER A 116 0.57 -10.48 23.26
N PRO A 117 0.54 -9.30 22.60
CA PRO A 117 -0.53 -8.80 21.75
C PRO A 117 -0.60 -9.54 20.40
N HIS A 118 -1.82 -9.90 20.00
CA HIS A 118 -2.11 -10.36 18.65
C HIS A 118 -2.43 -9.13 17.78
N VAL A 119 -1.70 -8.99 16.68
CA VAL A 119 -1.65 -7.77 15.87
C VAL A 119 -1.96 -8.07 14.41
N LEU A 120 -2.86 -7.29 13.78
CA LEU A 120 -3.10 -7.31 12.34
C LEU A 120 -2.55 -6.03 11.69
N TYR A 121 -1.43 -6.12 10.97
CA TYR A 121 -0.93 -5.02 10.15
C TYR A 121 -1.60 -4.99 8.78
N THR A 122 -2.02 -3.79 8.36
CA THR A 122 -2.68 -3.57 7.08
C THR A 122 -2.25 -2.23 6.47
N TRP A 123 -1.62 -2.29 5.29
CA TRP A 123 -1.29 -1.09 4.52
C TRP A 123 -2.54 -0.37 3.97
N ALA A 124 -3.49 -1.15 3.44
CA ALA A 124 -4.82 -0.69 3.02
C ALA A 124 -5.75 -1.90 2.86
N LEU A 125 -7.07 -1.67 2.87
CA LEU A 125 -8.11 -2.68 2.68
C LEU A 125 -8.89 -2.44 1.38
N GLY A 126 -9.31 -3.53 0.76
CA GLY A 126 -10.37 -3.57 -0.25
C GLY A 126 -11.67 -4.15 0.32
N ALA A 127 -12.76 -4.05 -0.44
CA ALA A 127 -14.10 -4.44 0.00
C ALA A 127 -14.27 -5.94 0.37
N ARG A 128 -13.32 -6.81 -0.01
CA ARG A 128 -13.30 -8.25 0.27
C ARG A 128 -12.20 -8.66 1.27
N ALA A 129 -11.80 -7.76 2.17
CA ALA A 129 -10.84 -8.09 3.22
C ALA A 129 -11.43 -9.12 4.21
N THR A 130 -10.65 -10.11 4.58
CA THR A 130 -11.03 -11.10 5.59
C THR A 130 -10.77 -10.51 6.99
N PRO A 131 -11.80 -10.39 7.85
CA PRO A 131 -11.61 -9.97 9.24
C PRO A 131 -10.98 -11.09 10.06
N VAL A 132 -10.22 -10.71 11.10
CA VAL A 132 -9.60 -11.62 12.06
C VAL A 132 -9.66 -10.95 13.43
N GLU A 133 -10.09 -11.68 14.45
CA GLU A 133 -10.07 -11.22 15.83
C GLU A 133 -8.62 -11.02 16.28
N VAL A 134 -8.32 -9.82 16.81
CA VAL A 134 -6.98 -9.40 17.25
C VAL A 134 -7.10 -8.40 18.40
N ASP A 135 -6.03 -8.22 19.17
CA ASP A 135 -5.95 -7.16 20.19
C ASP A 135 -5.79 -5.78 19.52
N TRP A 136 -5.00 -5.73 18.44
CA TRP A 136 -4.56 -4.50 17.78
C TRP A 136 -4.64 -4.54 16.26
N LEU A 137 -5.24 -3.51 15.67
CA LEU A 137 -5.27 -3.27 14.23
C LEU A 137 -4.29 -2.13 13.89
N LEU A 138 -3.24 -2.45 13.15
CA LEU A 138 -2.26 -1.48 12.68
C LEU A 138 -2.71 -0.94 11.33
N LEU A 139 -3.27 0.27 11.34
CA LEU A 139 -3.79 0.96 10.16
C LEU A 139 -2.84 2.05 9.69
N ARG A 140 -2.73 2.14 8.36
CA ARG A 140 -2.25 3.35 7.71
C ARG A 140 -3.45 4.18 7.25
N ALA A 141 -3.47 5.46 7.62
CA ALA A 141 -4.46 6.43 7.18
C ALA A 141 -4.48 6.49 5.65
N GLN A 142 -5.68 6.42 5.07
CA GLN A 142 -5.93 6.56 3.63
C GLN A 142 -7.04 7.61 3.44
N PRO A 143 -6.94 8.49 2.42
CA PRO A 143 -7.78 9.67 2.33
C PRO A 143 -9.27 9.35 2.11
N GLU A 144 -9.61 8.13 1.65
CA GLU A 144 -10.98 7.64 1.44
C GLU A 144 -11.81 7.52 2.72
N TRP A 145 -11.16 7.35 3.87
CA TRP A 145 -11.84 7.22 5.15
C TRP A 145 -11.27 8.13 6.24
N ALA A 146 -10.03 8.56 6.11
CA ALA A 146 -9.39 9.43 7.10
C ALA A 146 -9.97 10.85 7.06
N LEU A 147 -10.07 11.44 5.87
CA LEU A 147 -10.51 12.82 5.67
C LEU A 147 -12.04 12.95 5.78
N ASP A 148 -12.52 14.05 6.38
CA ASP A 148 -13.96 14.34 6.47
C ASP A 148 -14.58 14.65 5.10
N ALA A 149 -13.85 15.39 4.27
CA ALA A 149 -14.17 15.66 2.87
C ALA A 149 -13.15 14.95 1.95
N GLY A 150 -13.09 13.62 2.05
CA GLY A 150 -12.17 12.80 1.26
C GLY A 150 -12.33 12.99 -0.25
N PRO A 151 -11.24 12.84 -1.02
CA PRO A 151 -11.26 13.01 -2.47
C PRO A 151 -12.19 11.96 -3.11
N ARG A 152 -12.88 12.34 -4.19
CA ARG A 152 -13.82 11.44 -4.87
C ARG A 152 -13.07 10.30 -5.56
N GLN A 153 -13.65 9.10 -5.59
CA GLN A 153 -13.13 8.01 -6.41
C GLN A 153 -13.23 8.39 -7.88
N ILE A 154 -12.13 8.25 -8.61
CA ILE A 154 -12.13 8.49 -10.05
C ILE A 154 -12.76 7.31 -10.78
N GLY A 155 -13.81 7.60 -11.56
CA GLY A 155 -14.49 6.61 -12.41
C GLY A 155 -14.14 6.80 -13.89
N VAL A 156 -14.47 5.81 -14.73
CA VAL A 156 -14.23 5.81 -16.19
C VAL A 156 -14.59 7.13 -16.84
N ARG A 157 -15.83 7.62 -16.59
CA ARG A 157 -16.35 8.86 -17.19
C ARG A 157 -15.51 10.09 -16.84
N GLY A 158 -14.92 10.13 -15.64
CA GLY A 158 -14.03 11.23 -15.24
C GLY A 158 -12.72 11.22 -16.04
N LEU A 159 -12.08 10.05 -16.16
CA LEU A 159 -10.88 9.87 -16.98
C LEU A 159 -11.16 10.12 -18.48
N GLU A 160 -12.31 9.67 -18.96
CA GLU A 160 -12.80 9.88 -20.32
C GLU A 160 -12.99 11.38 -20.62
N THR A 161 -13.66 12.12 -19.73
CA THR A 161 -13.81 13.58 -19.86
C THR A 161 -12.45 14.28 -19.85
N LEU A 162 -11.54 13.94 -18.93
CA LEU A 162 -10.20 14.53 -18.89
C LEU A 162 -9.38 14.27 -20.16
N ALA A 163 -9.49 13.08 -20.76
CA ALA A 163 -8.85 12.76 -22.03
C ALA A 163 -9.50 13.48 -23.22
N GLN A 164 -10.83 13.61 -23.23
CA GLN A 164 -11.59 14.32 -24.28
C GLN A 164 -11.37 15.84 -24.29
N LEU A 165 -10.99 16.43 -23.15
CA LEU A 165 -10.64 17.86 -23.04
C LEU A 165 -9.31 18.24 -23.74
N GLY A 166 -8.69 17.32 -24.49
CA GLY A 166 -7.71 17.65 -25.53
C GLY A 166 -6.24 17.46 -25.17
N GLY A 167 -5.92 16.71 -24.10
CA GLY A 167 -4.54 16.45 -23.70
C GLY A 167 -4.33 15.13 -22.98
N SER A 168 -3.07 14.73 -22.84
CA SER A 168 -2.71 13.52 -22.08
C SER A 168 -2.92 13.75 -20.58
N VAL A 169 -3.36 12.71 -19.88
CA VAL A 169 -3.57 12.71 -18.43
C VAL A 169 -2.48 11.89 -17.76
N LEU A 170 -1.68 12.53 -16.88
CA LEU A 170 -0.71 11.84 -16.04
C LEU A 170 -1.39 11.38 -14.76
N ILE A 171 -1.47 10.06 -14.53
CA ILE A 171 -2.13 9.49 -13.36
C ILE A 171 -1.06 8.98 -12.38
N LEU A 172 -0.82 9.75 -11.34
CA LEU A 172 0.20 9.47 -10.32
C LEU A 172 -0.37 8.53 -9.24
N VAL A 173 0.22 7.34 -9.11
CA VAL A 173 -0.23 6.28 -8.20
C VAL A 173 0.87 5.80 -7.23
N PRO A 174 0.53 5.35 -6.00
CA PRO A 174 1.52 4.98 -4.99
C PRO A 174 2.12 3.59 -5.18
N SER A 175 1.48 2.70 -5.97
CA SER A 175 1.92 1.31 -6.10
C SER A 175 1.30 0.60 -7.32
N ALA A 176 1.87 -0.55 -7.69
CA ALA A 176 1.32 -1.44 -8.72
C ALA A 176 -0.10 -1.94 -8.39
N VAL A 177 -0.43 -2.08 -7.09
CA VAL A 177 -1.78 -2.43 -6.63
C VAL A 177 -2.76 -1.31 -6.97
N ALA A 178 -2.39 -0.03 -6.73
CA ALA A 178 -3.22 1.11 -7.11
C ALA A 178 -3.33 1.27 -8.63
N ALA A 179 -2.23 1.06 -9.37
CA ALA A 179 -2.24 1.03 -10.84
C ALA A 179 -3.23 -0.02 -11.37
N ARG A 180 -3.20 -1.23 -10.79
CA ARG A 180 -4.12 -2.32 -11.16
C ARG A 180 -5.57 -1.98 -10.83
N GLN A 181 -5.85 -1.42 -9.65
CA GLN A 181 -7.21 -1.00 -9.27
C GLN A 181 -7.80 0.04 -10.23
N LEU A 182 -6.99 0.95 -10.78
CA LEU A 182 -7.43 1.89 -11.81
C LEU A 182 -7.67 1.22 -13.15
N ALA A 183 -6.79 0.31 -13.58
CA ALA A 183 -7.00 -0.46 -14.80
C ALA A 183 -8.27 -1.33 -14.73
N ASP A 184 -8.52 -1.98 -13.60
CA ASP A 184 -9.76 -2.72 -13.32
C ASP A 184 -10.99 -1.80 -13.34
N ALA A 185 -10.88 -0.59 -12.76
CA ALA A 185 -11.96 0.40 -12.76
C ALA A 185 -12.24 0.98 -14.16
N VAL A 186 -11.21 1.13 -15.00
CA VAL A 186 -11.33 1.50 -16.42
C VAL A 186 -11.95 0.36 -17.24
N GLY A 187 -11.63 -0.90 -16.90
CA GLY A 187 -12.25 -2.09 -17.48
C GLY A 187 -12.07 -2.20 -18.99
N GLY A 188 -10.90 -1.80 -19.51
CA GLY A 188 -10.58 -1.81 -20.94
C GLY A 188 -11.31 -0.77 -21.80
N LYS A 189 -12.11 0.13 -21.20
CA LYS A 189 -12.90 1.13 -21.94
C LYS A 189 -12.10 2.32 -22.46
N LEU A 190 -10.96 2.60 -21.83
CA LEU A 190 -10.03 3.65 -22.23
C LEU A 190 -8.64 3.02 -22.34
N PRO A 191 -7.84 3.38 -23.37
CA PRO A 191 -6.49 2.88 -23.52
C PRO A 191 -5.60 3.48 -22.42
N LEU A 192 -4.72 2.64 -21.86
CA LEU A 192 -3.83 2.98 -20.74
C LEU A 192 -2.38 2.72 -21.14
N ASP A 193 -1.55 3.75 -21.12
CA ASP A 193 -0.11 3.60 -21.10
C ASP A 193 0.37 3.48 -19.63
N SER A 194 1.54 2.91 -19.41
CA SER A 194 2.04 2.66 -18.06
C SER A 194 3.55 2.76 -17.96
N HIS A 195 4.02 3.26 -16.82
CA HIS A 195 5.41 3.12 -16.42
C HIS A 195 5.83 1.63 -16.39
N PRO A 196 7.04 1.25 -16.84
CA PRO A 196 7.49 -0.14 -16.89
C PRO A 196 7.42 -0.93 -15.56
N ARG A 197 7.40 -0.25 -14.41
CA ARG A 197 7.17 -0.88 -13.10
C ARG A 197 5.74 -1.42 -12.91
N PHE A 198 4.77 -0.99 -13.72
CA PHE A 198 3.36 -1.35 -13.61
C PHE A 198 2.89 -2.26 -14.73
N THR A 199 3.47 -2.13 -15.94
CA THR A 199 3.12 -2.93 -17.12
C THR A 199 2.99 -4.43 -16.86
N PRO A 200 3.87 -5.11 -16.09
CA PRO A 200 3.74 -6.55 -15.81
C PRO A 200 2.50 -6.97 -15.02
N PHE A 201 1.75 -6.01 -14.44
CA PHE A 201 0.57 -6.25 -13.62
C PHE A 201 -0.74 -5.88 -14.34
N LEU A 202 -0.66 -5.26 -15.51
CA LEU A 202 -1.82 -4.83 -16.30
C LEU A 202 -2.09 -5.86 -17.41
N GLU A 203 -3.36 -6.25 -17.60
CA GLU A 203 -3.75 -7.17 -18.68
C GLU A 203 -3.64 -6.53 -20.06
N HIS A 204 -3.93 -5.23 -20.13
CA HIS A 204 -3.93 -4.45 -21.35
C HIS A 204 -3.13 -3.17 -21.11
N HIS A 205 -2.23 -2.85 -22.04
CA HIS A 205 -1.53 -1.57 -22.08
C HIS A 205 -1.35 -1.15 -23.54
N GLU A 206 -1.40 0.15 -23.80
CA GLU A 206 -1.24 0.73 -25.13
C GLU A 206 -0.18 1.85 -25.08
N PRO A 207 1.00 1.66 -25.69
CA PRO A 207 2.06 2.67 -25.69
C PRO A 207 1.59 3.99 -26.31
N ASN A 208 1.84 5.10 -25.61
CA ASN A 208 1.42 6.45 -25.97
C ASN A 208 -0.09 6.74 -25.93
N ALA A 209 -0.88 5.90 -25.25
CA ALA A 209 -2.27 6.24 -24.94
C ALA A 209 -2.38 7.56 -24.15
N ALA A 210 -3.54 8.23 -24.27
CA ALA A 210 -3.79 9.51 -23.62
C ALA A 210 -3.68 9.46 -22.08
N LEU A 211 -4.00 8.32 -21.47
CA LEU A 211 -3.90 8.11 -20.03
C LEU A 211 -2.58 7.39 -19.70
N LEU A 212 -1.73 7.99 -18.84
CA LEU A 212 -0.45 7.41 -18.44
C LEU A 212 -0.41 7.11 -16.93
N LEU A 213 -0.38 5.83 -16.55
CA LEU A 213 -0.16 5.40 -15.17
C LEU A 213 1.33 5.53 -14.79
N TRP A 214 1.65 6.31 -13.77
CA TRP A 214 3.03 6.62 -13.37
C TRP A 214 3.20 6.61 -11.83
N PRO A 215 4.34 6.16 -11.29
CA PRO A 215 4.50 6.07 -9.84
C PRO A 215 4.79 7.45 -9.22
N HIS A 216 4.32 7.65 -7.98
CA HIS A 216 4.52 8.89 -7.21
C HIS A 216 6.00 9.34 -7.12
N ASP A 217 6.93 8.39 -6.99
CA ASP A 217 8.36 8.64 -6.78
C ASP A 217 9.14 9.02 -8.05
N ALA A 218 8.55 8.82 -9.24
CA ALA A 218 9.24 9.05 -10.52
C ALA A 218 8.71 10.26 -11.30
N ILE A 219 7.98 11.18 -10.67
CA ILE A 219 7.43 12.38 -11.35
C ILE A 219 8.54 13.28 -11.96
N ARG A 220 9.76 13.25 -11.43
CA ARG A 220 10.92 13.97 -12.01
C ARG A 220 11.66 13.21 -13.12
N ALA A 221 11.16 12.07 -13.58
CA ALA A 221 11.81 11.31 -14.63
C ALA A 221 11.78 12.07 -15.97
N SER A 222 12.94 12.21 -16.61
CA SER A 222 13.09 12.94 -17.89
C SER A 222 12.37 12.32 -19.08
N SER A 223 11.84 11.11 -18.92
CA SER A 223 10.89 10.49 -19.85
C SER A 223 9.54 11.23 -19.91
N LEU A 224 9.13 11.91 -18.83
CA LEU A 224 7.91 12.73 -18.81
C LEU A 224 8.10 14.06 -19.54
N ASP A 225 9.31 14.61 -19.62
CA ASP A 225 9.59 15.89 -20.31
C ASP A 225 9.30 15.83 -21.83
N LYS A 226 9.32 14.61 -22.39
CA LYS A 226 9.00 14.35 -23.80
C LYS A 226 7.50 14.31 -24.09
N ARG A 227 6.64 14.37 -23.06
CA ARG A 227 5.18 14.27 -23.18
C ARG A 227 4.52 15.57 -22.71
N ARG A 228 3.42 15.94 -23.36
CA ARG A 228 2.58 17.08 -22.98
C ARG A 228 1.35 16.54 -22.27
N PHE A 229 1.05 17.10 -21.10
CA PHE A 229 -0.11 16.72 -20.30
C PHE A 229 -1.01 17.94 -20.11
N SER A 230 -2.33 17.74 -20.08
CA SER A 230 -3.32 18.74 -19.66
C SER A 230 -3.64 18.64 -18.17
N THR A 231 -3.59 17.42 -17.61
CA THR A 231 -4.01 17.15 -16.23
C THR A 231 -3.10 16.14 -15.56
N VAL A 232 -2.80 16.37 -14.28
CA VAL A 232 -2.19 15.42 -13.35
C VAL A 232 -3.24 14.97 -12.34
N VAL A 233 -3.57 13.68 -12.37
CA VAL A 233 -4.48 13.03 -11.43
C VAL A 233 -3.65 12.44 -10.28
N LEU A 234 -3.82 12.97 -9.08
CA LEU A 234 -3.14 12.53 -7.87
C LEU A 234 -3.96 11.48 -7.13
N VAL A 235 -3.61 10.20 -7.32
CA VAL A 235 -4.35 9.09 -6.70
C VAL A 235 -3.77 8.80 -5.33
N GLY A 236 -4.50 9.18 -4.27
CA GLY A 236 -4.08 8.96 -2.88
C GLY A 236 -2.68 9.52 -2.56
N ALA A 237 -2.38 10.73 -3.06
CA ALA A 237 -1.08 11.36 -2.86
C ALA A 237 -0.97 12.02 -1.47
N PRO A 238 0.02 11.64 -0.63
CA PRO A 238 0.29 12.34 0.63
C PRO A 238 0.87 13.73 0.34
N GLU A 239 0.97 14.56 1.37
CA GLU A 239 1.39 15.94 1.22
C GLU A 239 2.76 16.13 0.54
N PRO A 240 3.83 15.34 0.84
CA PRO A 240 5.11 15.47 0.13
C PRO A 240 5.00 15.21 -1.38
N VAL A 241 4.12 14.30 -1.81
CA VAL A 241 3.89 13.99 -3.22
C VAL A 241 3.06 15.10 -3.88
N ARG A 242 2.03 15.63 -3.18
CA ARG A 242 1.24 16.77 -3.66
C ARG A 242 2.13 18.00 -3.89
N GLN A 243 2.99 18.33 -2.92
CA GLN A 243 3.96 19.43 -3.02
C GLN A 243 5.02 19.21 -4.11
N GLU A 244 5.36 17.96 -4.42
CA GLU A 244 6.22 17.66 -5.56
C GLU A 244 5.49 17.80 -6.91
N ALA A 245 4.24 17.34 -7.00
CA ALA A 245 3.41 17.51 -8.19
C ALA A 245 3.11 18.99 -8.49
N LEU A 246 2.82 19.80 -7.47
CA LEU A 246 2.64 21.24 -7.60
C LEU A 246 3.89 21.92 -8.17
N ARG A 247 5.09 21.61 -7.64
CA ARG A 247 6.37 22.13 -8.16
C ARG A 247 6.69 21.64 -9.57
N TRP A 248 6.28 20.42 -9.93
CA TRP A 248 6.46 19.88 -11.27
C TRP A 248 5.52 20.57 -12.29
N ALA A 249 4.27 20.83 -11.90
CA ALA A 249 3.29 21.49 -12.75
C ALA A 249 3.50 23.00 -12.85
N SER A 250 4.04 23.68 -11.82
CA SER A 250 4.36 25.11 -11.91
C SER A 250 5.40 25.44 -13.01
N GLY A 251 6.19 24.45 -13.45
CA GLY A 251 7.08 24.55 -14.60
C GLY A 251 6.43 24.24 -15.96
N ARG A 252 5.11 23.95 -16.01
CA ARG A 252 4.38 23.49 -17.20
C ARG A 252 3.04 24.24 -17.33
N PRO A 253 2.98 25.32 -18.14
CA PRO A 253 1.76 26.10 -18.33
C PRO A 253 0.57 25.25 -18.81
N GLY A 254 -0.60 25.47 -18.23
CA GLY A 254 -1.84 24.77 -18.60
C GLY A 254 -2.03 23.36 -18.01
N VAL A 255 -1.14 22.92 -17.10
CA VAL A 255 -1.31 21.65 -16.37
C VAL A 255 -2.18 21.87 -15.12
N GLU A 256 -3.34 21.23 -15.08
CA GLU A 256 -4.20 21.19 -13.89
C GLU A 256 -3.87 20.00 -12.97
N LEU A 257 -4.10 20.14 -11.67
CA LEU A 257 -3.97 19.06 -10.68
C LEU A 257 -5.34 18.68 -10.11
N VAL A 258 -5.61 17.37 -9.99
CA VAL A 258 -6.85 16.85 -9.41
C VAL A 258 -6.53 15.72 -8.42
N ASP A 259 -6.84 15.94 -7.14
CA ASP A 259 -6.75 14.90 -6.10
C ASP A 259 -7.95 13.93 -6.18
N VAL A 260 -7.66 12.63 -6.21
CA VAL A 260 -8.67 11.56 -6.29
C VAL A 260 -8.37 10.39 -5.35
N ALA A 261 -9.43 9.72 -4.91
CA ALA A 261 -9.35 8.46 -4.20
C ALA A 261 -8.99 7.30 -5.12
N CYS A 262 -8.28 6.30 -4.58
CA CYS A 262 -7.99 5.06 -5.25
C CYS A 262 -9.27 4.20 -5.32
N PRO A 263 -9.70 3.72 -6.51
CA PRO A 263 -10.91 2.92 -6.64
C PRO A 263 -10.80 1.58 -5.88
N GLY A 264 -11.90 1.10 -5.32
CA GLY A 264 -11.97 -0.19 -4.63
C GLY A 264 -11.34 -0.24 -3.23
N ARG A 265 -10.84 0.88 -2.68
CA ARG A 265 -10.51 1.02 -1.25
C ARG A 265 -11.79 1.03 -0.40
N VAL A 266 -11.65 0.67 0.88
CA VAL A 266 -12.73 0.82 1.87
C VAL A 266 -13.02 2.29 2.19
N ASP A 267 -14.30 2.62 2.35
CA ASP A 267 -14.76 3.89 2.91
C ASP A 267 -14.93 3.79 4.44
N ARG A 268 -15.34 4.89 5.10
CA ARG A 268 -15.66 4.91 6.55
C ARG A 268 -16.62 3.78 6.96
N LYS A 269 -17.69 3.56 6.19
CA LYS A 269 -18.75 2.57 6.52
C LYS A 269 -18.27 1.12 6.40
N ALA A 270 -17.44 0.82 5.41
CA ALA A 270 -16.79 -0.47 5.25
C ALA A 270 -15.72 -0.70 6.33
N LEU A 271 -14.91 0.31 6.65
CA LEU A 271 -13.90 0.22 7.70
C LEU A 271 -14.53 0.03 9.09
N THR A 272 -15.63 0.72 9.43
CA THR A 272 -16.37 0.48 10.69
C THR A 272 -16.85 -0.97 10.78
N ARG A 273 -17.44 -1.53 9.71
CA ARG A 273 -17.88 -2.94 9.69
C ARG A 273 -16.71 -3.91 9.81
N TYR A 274 -15.59 -3.63 9.14
CA TYR A 274 -14.38 -4.44 9.25
C TYR A 274 -13.81 -4.44 10.67
N TRP A 275 -13.65 -3.26 11.28
CA TRP A 275 -13.21 -3.09 12.67
C TRP A 275 -14.12 -3.83 13.67
N GLN A 276 -15.44 -3.74 13.49
CA GLN A 276 -16.41 -4.50 14.30
C GLN A 276 -16.26 -6.01 14.12
N ALA A 277 -16.06 -6.49 12.88
CA ALA A 277 -15.87 -7.91 12.57
C ALA A 277 -14.51 -8.47 13.05
N CYS A 278 -13.51 -7.62 13.29
CA CYS A 278 -12.26 -7.99 13.95
C CYS A 278 -12.32 -7.98 15.48
N GLY A 279 -13.51 -7.89 16.10
CA GLY A 279 -13.68 -7.88 17.55
C GLY A 279 -13.52 -6.51 18.23
N ARG A 280 -13.54 -5.41 17.45
CA ARG A 280 -13.30 -4.02 17.91
C ARG A 280 -11.90 -3.80 18.55
N PRO A 281 -10.81 -4.14 17.85
CA PRO A 281 -9.45 -4.00 18.37
C PRO A 281 -9.06 -2.55 18.65
N LYS A 282 -8.02 -2.36 19.47
CA LYS A 282 -7.32 -1.07 19.59
C LYS A 282 -6.66 -0.75 18.25
N VAL A 283 -6.51 0.53 17.91
CA VAL A 283 -5.92 0.95 16.62
C VAL A 283 -4.59 1.65 16.85
N LEU A 284 -3.52 1.15 16.21
CA LEU A 284 -2.29 1.93 16.05
C LEU A 284 -2.34 2.59 14.67
N LEU A 285 -2.45 3.91 14.63
CA LEU A 285 -2.64 4.69 13.41
C LEU A 285 -1.32 5.35 12.96
N ARG A 286 -1.00 5.21 11.67
CA ARG A 286 0.18 5.80 11.01
C ARG A 286 -0.21 6.44 9.67
N GLY A 287 0.69 7.19 9.06
CA GLY A 287 0.52 7.71 7.69
C GLY A 287 0.83 9.20 7.60
N ASP A 288 0.27 9.86 6.57
CA ASP A 288 0.34 11.31 6.42
C ASP A 288 -0.22 12.00 7.69
N PRO A 289 0.46 13.01 8.28
CA PRO A 289 0.03 13.64 9.52
C PRO A 289 -1.37 14.24 9.49
N GLU A 290 -1.79 14.82 8.36
CA GLU A 290 -3.14 15.38 8.23
C GLU A 290 -4.17 14.24 8.28
N TRP A 291 -3.95 13.20 7.47
CA TRP A 291 -4.86 12.07 7.40
C TRP A 291 -4.91 11.31 8.74
N ALA A 292 -3.77 11.12 9.40
CA ALA A 292 -3.72 10.50 10.72
C ALA A 292 -4.51 11.32 11.76
N ALA A 293 -4.40 12.65 11.76
CA ALA A 293 -5.13 13.51 12.69
C ALA A 293 -6.66 13.56 12.42
N GLN A 294 -7.11 13.55 11.16
CA GLN A 294 -8.54 13.45 10.84
C GLN A 294 -9.08 12.04 11.12
N GLY A 295 -8.34 11.00 10.70
CA GLY A 295 -8.69 9.59 10.88
C GLY A 295 -8.73 9.16 12.35
N GLN A 296 -7.84 9.67 13.20
CA GLN A 296 -7.88 9.45 14.64
C GLN A 296 -9.19 9.97 15.24
N ARG A 297 -9.54 11.24 15.00
CA ARG A 297 -10.77 11.85 15.54
C ARG A 297 -12.02 11.09 15.10
N TRP A 298 -12.07 10.63 13.85
CA TRP A 298 -13.17 9.81 13.37
C TRP A 298 -13.22 8.41 14.01
N LEU A 299 -12.07 7.74 14.17
CA LEU A 299 -11.98 6.42 14.82
C LEU A 299 -12.39 6.50 16.31
N GLU A 300 -11.93 7.52 17.03
CA GLU A 300 -12.33 7.79 18.41
C GLU A 300 -13.85 8.08 18.51
N ALA A 301 -14.41 8.82 17.56
CA ALA A 301 -15.86 9.10 17.50
C ALA A 301 -16.74 7.86 17.25
N ILE A 302 -16.21 6.80 16.62
CA ILE A 302 -16.91 5.49 16.51
C ILE A 302 -16.62 4.54 17.68
N GLY A 303 -15.89 5.01 18.71
CA GLY A 303 -15.60 4.27 19.93
C GLY A 303 -14.33 3.41 19.90
N ALA A 304 -13.44 3.61 18.92
CA ALA A 304 -12.14 2.92 18.91
C ALA A 304 -11.16 3.58 19.89
N THR A 305 -10.36 2.77 20.59
CA THR A 305 -9.18 3.27 21.31
C THR A 305 -8.04 3.42 20.32
N VAL A 306 -7.53 4.63 20.12
CA VAL A 306 -6.52 4.93 19.11
C VAL A 306 -5.22 5.40 19.76
N ALA A 307 -4.09 4.89 19.26
CA ALA A 307 -2.77 5.45 19.44
C ALA A 307 -2.24 5.90 18.07
N ALA A 308 -2.14 7.20 17.82
CA ALA A 308 -1.55 7.73 16.58
C ALA A 308 -0.04 7.95 16.73
N HIS A 309 0.70 7.75 15.64
CA HIS A 309 2.15 7.99 15.61
C HIS A 309 2.53 8.84 14.40
N SER A 310 2.99 10.06 14.68
CA SER A 310 3.24 11.13 13.69
C SER A 310 4.51 10.96 12.85
N GLU A 311 5.48 10.16 13.31
CA GLU A 311 6.81 10.07 12.68
C GLU A 311 6.91 9.03 11.55
N ALA A 312 5.86 8.23 11.33
CA ALA A 312 5.81 7.25 10.25
C ALA A 312 5.49 7.93 8.89
N THR A 313 6.39 8.78 8.44
CA THR A 313 6.37 9.34 7.08
C THR A 313 6.22 8.22 6.05
N GLN A 314 5.34 8.45 5.08
CA GLN A 314 5.15 7.54 3.95
C GLN A 314 6.51 7.23 3.31
N LEU A 315 6.84 5.94 3.24
CA LEU A 315 7.97 5.40 2.47
C LEU A 315 8.09 6.12 1.12
N GLY A 316 9.09 6.99 1.01
CA GLY A 316 9.63 7.41 -0.28
C GLY A 316 10.32 6.20 -0.87
N LEU A 317 9.83 5.74 -2.02
CA LEU A 317 10.51 4.73 -2.82
C LEU A 317 11.77 5.37 -3.43
N PHE A 318 12.88 5.25 -2.73
CA PHE A 318 14.23 5.53 -3.25
C PHE A 318 14.92 4.20 -3.59
#